data_AF-A0A937LZA8-F1
#
_entry.id   AF-A0A937LZA8-F1
#
_cell.length_a   1.000
_cell.length_b   1.000
_cell.length_c   1.000
_cell.angle_alpha   90.00
_cell.angle_beta   90.00
_cell.angle_gamma   90.00
#
_symmetry.space_group_name_H-M   'P 1'
#
loop_
_entity.id
_entity.type
_entity.pdbx_description
1 polymer ?
#
loop_
_entity_poly.entity_id
_entity_poly.type
_entity_poly.pdbx_seq_one_letter_code
_entity_poly.pdbx_strand_id
1 'polypeptide(L)' 'MWVDFKHLSKVNIGYIPHALRVSVVSLKLILIGVAGIIHAFLPVIFIETVSKSVKKLHDEISNF' A
#
# COMPACT_ATOMS: atom_id res chain seq x y z
N MET A 1 -3.30 9.89 16.71
CA MET A 1 -3.27 11.38 16.67
C MET A 1 -3.49 11.79 15.22
N TRP A 2 -4.34 12.78 14.97
CA TRP A 2 -4.72 13.17 13.60
C TRP A 2 -3.62 13.98 12.89
N VAL A 3 -2.77 14.68 13.65
CA VAL A 3 -1.64 15.46 13.14
C VAL A 3 -0.45 15.29 14.09
N ASP A 4 0.72 14.93 13.56
CA ASP A 4 1.99 14.82 14.31
C ASP A 4 3.11 15.57 13.59
N PHE A 5 3.39 16.80 14.01
CA PHE A 5 4.44 17.62 13.40
C PHE A 5 5.86 17.07 13.61
N LYS A 6 6.06 16.15 14.56
CA LYS A 6 7.34 15.50 14.81
C LYS A 6 7.45 14.12 14.14
N HIS A 7 6.45 13.72 13.36
CA HIS A 7 6.38 12.38 12.75
C HIS A 7 7.68 12.00 12.02
N LEU A 8 8.11 12.85 11.08
CA LEU A 8 9.30 12.60 10.26
C LEU A 8 10.59 12.48 11.08
N SER A 9 10.70 13.28 12.16
CA SER A 9 11.83 13.21 13.08
C SER A 9 11.81 11.93 13.91
N LYS A 10 10.64 11.47 14.37
CA LYS A 10 10.49 10.22 15.12
C LYS A 10 10.87 8.99 14.29
N VAL A 11 10.58 9.01 13.00
CA VAL A 11 10.89 7.90 12.09
C VAL A 11 12.23 8.08 11.36
N ASN A 12 12.99 9.14 11.65
CA ASN A 12 14.28 9.45 11.04
C ASN A 12 14.27 9.39 9.49
N ILE A 13 13.22 9.91 8.85
CA ILE A 13 13.06 9.92 7.39
C ILE A 13 12.74 11.35 6.92
N GLY A 14 13.33 11.77 5.81
CA GLY A 14 13.05 13.06 5.18
C GLY A 14 11.66 13.14 4.52
N TYR A 15 11.16 14.36 4.29
CA TYR A 15 9.83 14.58 3.70
C TYR A 15 9.64 13.92 2.33
N ILE A 16 10.59 14.14 1.40
CA ILE A 16 10.53 13.62 0.03
C ILE A 16 10.50 12.07 -0.01
N PRO A 17 11.44 11.33 0.62
CA PRO A 17 11.38 9.87 0.62
C PRO A 17 10.12 9.33 1.33
N HIS A 18 9.64 10.00 2.39
CA HIS A 18 8.38 9.63 3.04
C HIS A 18 7.18 9.79 2.10
N ALA A 19 7.05 10.95 1.45
CA ALA A 19 5.96 11.25 0.53
C ALA A 19 5.93 10.28 -0.66
N LEU A 20 7.09 10.04 -1.29
CA LEU A 20 7.20 9.07 -2.37
C LEU A 20 6.82 7.66 -1.92
N ARG A 21 7.30 7.22 -0.75
CA ARG A 21 7.00 5.89 -0.20
C ARG A 21 5.49 5.71 0.02
N VAL A 22 4.85 6.63 0.72
CA VAL A 22 3.39 6.58 0.97
C VAL A 22 2.60 6.65 -0.33
N SER A 23 3.06 7.43 -1.31
CA SER A 23 2.41 7.52 -2.62
C SER A 23 2.45 6.19 -3.37
N VAL A 24 3.59 5.49 -3.36
CA VAL A 24 3.75 4.16 -3.97
C VAL A 24 2.85 3.13 -3.28
N VAL A 25 2.84 3.09 -1.94
CA VAL A 25 1.96 2.18 -1.17
C VAL A 25 0.49 2.45 -1.50
N SER A 26 0.08 3.72 -1.54
CA SER A 26 -1.28 4.13 -1.84
C SER A 26 -1.70 3.72 -3.25
N LEU A 27 -0.84 3.94 -4.25
CA LEU A 27 -1.09 3.51 -5.62
C LEU A 27 -1.25 2.00 -5.73
N LYS A 28 -0.38 1.21 -5.07
CA LYS A 28 -0.50 -0.25 -5.02
C LYS A 28 -1.84 -0.68 -4.41
N LEU A 29 -2.27 -0.08 -3.30
CA LEU A 29 -3.56 -0.38 -2.68
C LEU A 29 -4.74 -0.07 -3.59
N ILE A 30 -4.71 1.05 -4.31
CA ILE A 30 -5.74 1.41 -5.29
C ILE A 30 -5.82 0.35 -6.39
N LEU A 31 -4.68 -0.05 -6.96
CA LEU A 31 -4.63 -1.07 -8.01
C LEU A 31 -5.11 -2.44 -7.53
N ILE A 32 -4.73 -2.84 -6.31
CA ILE A 32 -5.21 -4.07 -5.68
C ILE A 32 -6.74 -4.02 -5.50
N GLY A 33 -7.27 -2.90 -5.03
CA GLY A 33 -8.71 -2.68 -4.89
C GLY A 33 -9.45 -2.77 -6.23
N VAL A 34 -8.92 -2.12 -7.27
CA VAL A 34 -9.46 -2.21 -8.65
C VAL A 34 -9.46 -3.67 -9.13
N ALA A 35 -8.37 -4.42 -8.92
CA ALA A 35 -8.31 -5.84 -9.29
C ALA A 35 -9.36 -6.67 -8.54
N GLY A 36 -9.61 -6.38 -7.25
CA GLY A 36 -10.66 -7.03 -6.46
C GLY A 36 -12.07 -6.72 -6.97
N ILE A 37 -12.34 -5.47 -7.34
CA ILE A 37 -13.62 -5.08 -7.96
C ILE A 37 -13.81 -5.82 -9.28
N ILE A 38 -12.79 -5.86 -10.15
CA ILE A 38 -12.86 -6.60 -11.41
C ILE A 38 -13.12 -8.09 -11.16
N HIS A 39 -12.41 -8.71 -10.22
CA HIS A 39 -12.63 -10.12 -9.85
C HIS A 39 -14.05 -10.39 -9.35
N ALA A 40 -14.66 -9.45 -8.61
CA ALA A 40 -16.04 -9.59 -8.15
C ALA A 40 -17.05 -9.69 -9.31
N PHE A 41 -16.79 -9.02 -10.43
CA PHE A 41 -17.61 -9.14 -11.65
C PHE A 41 -17.16 -10.29 -12.57
N LEU A 42 -15.87 -10.64 -12.57
CA LEU A 42 -15.25 -11.67 -13.41
C LEU A 42 -14.43 -12.65 -12.53
N PRO A 43 -15.07 -13.61 -11.85
CA PRO A 43 -14.42 -14.43 -10.82
C PRO A 43 -13.38 -15.44 -11.37
N VAL A 44 -13.18 -15.50 -12.68
CA VAL A 44 -12.22 -16.39 -13.35
C VAL A 44 -10.84 -15.75 -13.55
N ILE A 45 -10.71 -14.44 -13.40
CA ILE A 45 -9.43 -13.71 -13.49
C ILE A 45 -9.03 -13.16 -12.12
N PHE A 46 -7.73 -12.93 -11.90
CA PHE A 46 -7.21 -12.34 -10.65
C PHE A 46 -7.47 -13.13 -9.35
N ILE A 47 -7.72 -14.45 -9.45
CA ILE A 47 -8.10 -15.37 -8.37
C ILE A 47 -7.24 -15.20 -7.10
N GLU A 48 -5.92 -15.12 -7.26
CA GLU A 48 -4.98 -14.95 -6.14
C GLU A 48 -4.30 -13.58 -6.12
N THR A 49 -4.62 -12.71 -7.08
CA THR A 49 -3.90 -11.44 -7.26
C THR A 49 -4.10 -10.53 -6.07
N VAL A 50 -5.32 -10.43 -5.54
CA VAL A 50 -5.61 -9.58 -4.37
C VAL A 50 -4.87 -10.08 -3.14
N SER A 51 -5.06 -11.35 -2.77
CA SER A 51 -4.47 -11.92 -1.55
C SER A 51 -2.94 -11.93 -1.58
N LYS A 52 -2.32 -12.32 -2.71
CA LYS A 52 -0.86 -12.30 -2.87
C LYS A 52 -0.30 -10.89 -2.87
N SER A 53 -0.97 -9.94 -3.51
CA SER A 53 -0.49 -8.54 -3.56
C SER A 53 -0.62 -7.84 -2.21
N VAL A 54 -1.70 -8.08 -1.46
CA VAL A 54 -1.86 -7.59 -0.08
C VAL A 54 -0.78 -8.18 0.82
N LYS A 55 -0.53 -9.50 0.74
CA LYS A 55 0.53 -10.15 1.52
C LYS A 55 1.91 -9.56 1.16
N LYS A 56 2.23 -9.45 -0.12
CA LYS A 56 3.49 -8.85 -0.57
C LYS A 56 3.64 -7.41 -0.09
N LEU A 57 2.58 -6.60 -0.18
CA LEU A 57 2.60 -5.22 0.29
C LEU A 57 2.77 -5.14 1.82
N HIS A 58 2.14 -6.04 2.56
CA HIS A 58 2.36 -6.17 4.00
C HIS A 58 3.82 -6.51 4.32
N ASP A 59 4.39 -7.52 3.65
CA ASP A 59 5.79 -7.91 3.85
C ASP A 59 6.76 -6.77 3.49
N GLU A 60 6.48 -6.04 2.41
CA GLU A 60 7.23 -4.84 2.05
C GLU A 60 7.14 -3.81 3.19
N ILE A 61 5.94 -3.47 3.67
CA ILE A 61 5.69 -2.48 4.73
C ILE A 61 6.31 -2.90 6.08
N SER A 62 6.28 -4.19 6.43
CA SER A 62 6.77 -4.72 7.70
C SER A 62 8.29 -4.75 7.82
N ASN A 63 9.00 -4.73 6.68
CA ASN A 63 10.48 -4.67 6.64
C ASN A 63 11.00 -3.23 6.48
N PHE A 64 10.18 -2.22 6.80
CA PHE A 64 10.56 -0.80 6.75
C PHE A 64 10.91 -0.19 8.09
#